data_AF-A0A4Q0IYH4-F1
#
_entry.id   AF-A0A4Q0IYH4-F1
#
_cell.length_a   1.000
_cell.length_b   1.000
_cell.length_c   1.000
_cell.angle_alpha   90.00
_cell.angle_beta   90.00
_cell.angle_gamma   90.00
#
_symmetry.space_group_name_H-M   'P 1'
#
loop_
_entity.id
_entity.type
_entity.pdbx_description
1 polymer ?
#
loop_
_entity_poly.entity_id
_entity_poly.type
_entity_poly.pdbx_seq_one_letter_code
_entity_poly.pdbx_strand_id
1 'polypeptide(L)' 'MPDNLDGYALVSIRQSTPIHVDFENDVVTGVEEVSADFIDGDCPAEYFNLHGVRVVARKLVPGVYIERKGNRTRKVLID' A
#
# COMPACT_ATOMS: atom_id res chain seq x y z
N MET A 1 -1.02 10.89 -51.43
CA MET A 1 -0.05 9.79 -51.20
C MET A 1 0.29 9.22 -52.57
N PRO A 2 1.55 8.84 -52.85
CA PRO A 2 1.89 8.24 -54.13
C PRO A 2 1.18 6.88 -54.28
N ASP A 3 0.75 6.58 -55.51
CA ASP A 3 -0.05 5.39 -55.83
C ASP A 3 0.79 4.10 -55.94
N ASN A 4 2.12 4.25 -55.95
CA ASN A 4 3.06 3.14 -56.02
C ASN A 4 4.01 3.16 -54.82
N LEU A 5 4.03 2.06 -54.09
CA LEU A 5 4.87 1.85 -52.90
C LEU A 5 5.99 0.83 -53.14
N ASP A 6 6.15 0.30 -54.36
CA ASP A 6 7.22 -0.61 -54.72
C ASP A 6 8.58 0.09 -54.56
N GLY A 7 9.31 -0.28 -53.51
CA GLY A 7 10.59 0.33 -53.12
C GLY A 7 10.60 0.97 -51.73
N TYR A 8 9.45 1.10 -51.08
CA TYR A 8 9.36 1.57 -49.69
C TYR A 8 9.15 0.40 -48.73
N ALA A 9 9.92 0.37 -47.65
CA ALA A 9 9.74 -0.59 -46.56
C ALA A 9 9.66 0.14 -45.22
N LEU A 10 8.72 -0.27 -44.37
CA LEU A 10 8.71 0.13 -42.96
C LEU A 10 9.70 -0.76 -42.21
N VAL A 11 10.78 -0.16 -41.71
CA VAL A 11 11.73 -0.83 -40.83
C VAL A 11 11.51 -0.32 -39.41
N SER A 12 11.23 -1.26 -38.50
CA SER A 12 11.25 -0.98 -37.07
C SER A 12 12.71 -0.95 -36.61
N ILE A 13 13.23 0.25 -36.35
CA ILE A 13 14.57 0.41 -35.78
C ILE A 13 14.44 0.39 -34.27
N ARG A 14 15.06 -0.59 -33.61
CA ARG A 14 15.21 -0.58 -32.15
C ARG A 14 16.49 0.16 -31.79
N GLN A 15 16.39 1.47 -31.61
CA GLN A 15 17.46 2.24 -30.97
C GLN A 15 17.27 2.16 -29.45
N SER A 16 18.27 1.64 -28.76
CA SER A 16 18.35 1.70 -27.30
C SER A 16 19.32 2.83 -26.95
N THR A 17 18.80 3.94 -26.44
CA THR A 17 19.64 4.97 -25.83
C THR A 17 19.78 4.65 -24.35
N PRO A 18 21.00 4.53 -23.81
CA PRO A 18 21.18 4.30 -22.38
C PRO A 18 20.60 5.48 -21.60
N ILE A 19 19.81 5.17 -20.57
CA ILE A 19 19.31 6.16 -19.62
C ILE A 19 20.29 6.16 -18.44
N HIS A 20 20.90 7.31 -18.19
CA HIS A 20 21.65 7.54 -16.96
C HIS A 20 20.69 8.08 -15.90
N VAL A 21 20.61 7.39 -14.77
CA VAL A 21 19.87 7.82 -13.58
C VAL A 21 20.89 8.09 -12.50
N ASP A 22 21.05 9.35 -12.13
CA ASP A 22 21.88 9.77 -11.01
C ASP A 22 20.98 9.88 -9.76
N PHE A 23 21.26 9.05 -8.76
CA PHE A 23 20.59 9.16 -7.46
C PHE A 23 21.37 10.16 -6.59
N GLU A 24 20.77 11.31 -6.32
CA GLU A 24 21.41 12.38 -5.54
C GLU A 24 21.63 12.00 -4.06
N ASN A 25 20.90 10.98 -3.58
CA ASN A 25 21.01 10.46 -2.23
C ASN A 25 21.13 8.92 -2.28
N ASP A 26 22.23 8.36 -1.79
CA ASP A 26 22.43 6.92 -1.60
C ASP A 26 21.64 6.40 -0.38
N VAL A 27 20.38 6.81 -0.27
CA VAL A 27 19.47 6.33 0.75
C VAL A 27 18.64 5.23 0.10
N VAL A 28 19.18 4.02 0.13
CA VAL A 28 18.45 2.82 -0.27
C VAL A 28 17.40 2.53 0.80
N THR A 29 16.15 2.92 0.57
CA THR A 29 15.02 2.42 1.37
C THR A 29 14.49 1.15 0.71
N GLY A 30 14.87 0.00 1.26
CA GLY A 30 14.32 -1.29 0.86
C GLY A 30 13.02 -1.58 1.60
N VAL A 31 12.12 -2.32 0.96
CA VAL A 31 11.05 -3.01 1.67
C VAL A 31 11.64 -4.35 2.11
N GLU A 32 11.95 -4.50 3.41
CA GLU A 32 12.50 -5.75 3.95
C GLU A 32 11.49 -6.90 3.82
N GLU A 33 10.20 -6.63 4.02
CA GLU A 33 9.15 -7.64 3.96
C GLU A 33 7.79 -7.04 3.56
N VAL A 34 7.05 -7.77 2.72
CA VAL A 34 5.62 -7.56 2.48
C VAL A 34 4.89 -8.83 2.89
N SER A 35 4.47 -8.90 4.15
CA SER A 35 3.68 -10.03 4.65
C SER A 35 2.18 -9.73 4.55
N ALA A 36 1.42 -10.70 4.05
CA ALA A 36 -0.05 -10.66 4.08
C ALA A 36 -0.61 -11.00 5.47
N ASP A 37 0.22 -11.64 6.29
CA ASP A 37 -0.11 -12.21 7.57
C ASP A 37 0.51 -11.37 8.70
N PHE A 38 0.06 -10.12 8.85
CA PHE A 38 0.17 -9.42 10.14
C PHE A 38 -0.82 -10.06 11.12
N ILE A 39 -0.61 -11.34 11.40
CA ILE A 39 -1.35 -12.14 12.35
C ILE A 39 -0.84 -11.73 13.73
N ASP A 40 -1.64 -10.90 14.38
CA ASP A 40 -1.97 -11.00 15.80
C ASP A 40 -1.07 -10.37 16.89
N GLY A 41 0.16 -9.98 16.63
CA GLY A 41 1.01 -9.46 17.71
C GLY A 41 0.93 -7.95 17.92
N ASP A 42 1.49 -7.24 16.94
CA ASP A 42 2.04 -5.89 17.14
C ASP A 42 1.27 -4.80 16.38
N CYS A 43 0.16 -5.15 15.75
CA CYS A 43 -0.67 -4.16 15.08
C CYS A 43 -1.36 -3.26 16.13
N PRO A 44 -1.30 -1.93 15.98
CA PRO A 44 -1.96 -1.00 16.89
C PRO A 44 -3.46 -1.30 17.04
N ALA A 45 -3.96 -1.21 18.27
CA ALA A 45 -5.39 -1.37 18.55
C ALA A 45 -6.19 -0.20 18.00
N GLU A 46 -7.24 -0.49 17.23
CA GLU A 46 -8.22 0.48 16.79
C GLU A 46 -9.57 0.19 17.45
N TYR A 47 -10.18 1.22 18.05
CA TYR A 47 -11.46 1.08 18.74
C TYR A 47 -12.58 1.77 17.95
N PHE A 48 -13.74 1.13 17.88
CA PHE A 48 -14.94 1.68 17.28
C PHE A 48 -16.12 1.50 18.22
N ASN A 49 -17.01 2.48 18.28
CA ASN A 49 -18.29 2.30 18.96
C ASN A 49 -19.23 1.38 18.15
N LEU A 50 -20.38 1.02 18.72
CA LEU A 50 -21.34 0.12 18.05
C LEU A 50 -22.00 0.72 16.79
N HIS A 51 -21.82 2.02 16.54
CA HIS A 51 -22.25 2.67 15.30
C HIS A 51 -21.12 2.73 14.25
N GLY A 52 -19.97 2.10 14.50
CA GLY A 52 -18.84 2.08 13.57
C GLY A 52 -17.99 3.35 13.57
N VAL A 53 -18.20 4.27 14.52
CA VAL A 53 -17.38 5.48 14.64
C VAL A 53 -16.10 5.15 15.38
N ARG A 54 -14.95 5.48 14.77
CA ARG A 54 -13.62 5.29 15.36
C ARG A 54 -13.44 6.18 16.60
N VAL A 55 -12.91 5.62 17.68
CA VAL A 55 -12.64 6.30 18.95
C VAL A 55 -11.13 6.24 19.24
N VAL A 56 -10.55 7.35 19.67
CA VAL A 56 -9.14 7.40 20.05
C VAL A 56 -8.96 6.65 21.37
N ALA A 57 -7.98 5.73 21.43
CA ALA A 57 -7.76 4.87 22.60
C ALA A 57 -7.67 5.62 23.95
N ARG A 58 -7.10 6.82 23.97
CA ARG A 58 -6.98 7.67 25.17
C ARG A 58 -8.30 8.35 25.62
N LYS A 59 -9.39 8.19 24.87
CA LYS A 59 -10.70 8.80 25.11
C LYS A 59 -11.82 7.76 25.22
N LEU A 60 -11.48 6.50 25.50
CA LEU A 60 -12.48 5.47 25.75
C LEU A 60 -13.19 5.78 27.07
N VAL A 61 -14.51 5.85 27.02
CA VAL A 61 -15.38 5.86 28.20
C VAL A 61 -15.86 4.44 28.48
N PRO A 62 -16.26 4.09 29.71
CA PRO A 62 -16.73 2.75 30.02
C PRO A 62 -17.88 2.30 29.10
N GLY A 63 -17.82 1.07 28.59
CA GLY A 63 -18.77 0.54 27.63
C GLY A 63 -18.21 -0.52 26.68
N VAL A 64 -19.05 -0.95 25.73
CA VAL A 64 -18.69 -1.99 24.75
C VAL A 64 -18.19 -1.37 23.46
N TYR A 65 -17.05 -1.87 22.98
CA TYR A 65 -16.39 -1.42 21.75
C TYR A 65 -16.04 -2.59 20.84
N ILE A 66 -15.81 -2.27 19.56
CA ILE A 66 -15.15 -3.14 18.61
C ILE A 66 -13.66 -2.80 18.63
N GLU A 67 -12.81 -3.76 19.01
CA GLU A 67 -11.35 -3.68 18.88
C GLU A 67 -10.92 -4.39 17.59
N ARG A 68 -10.19 -3.69 16.72
CA ARG A 68 -9.50 -4.27 15.56
C ARG A 68 -7.99 -4.21 15.76
N LYS A 69 -7.32 -5.33 15.57
CA LYS A 69 -5.85 -5.47 15.57
C LYS A 69 -5.45 -6.34 14.38
N GLY A 70 -4.86 -5.73 13.36
CA GLY A 70 -4.56 -6.41 12.10
C GLY A 70 -5.83 -6.98 11.47
N ASN A 71 -5.83 -8.28 11.21
CA ASN A 71 -6.98 -9.02 10.66
C ASN A 71 -7.98 -9.53 11.71
N ARG A 72 -7.73 -9.32 13.02
CA ARG A 72 -8.65 -9.72 14.08
C ARG A 72 -9.56 -8.60 14.53
N THR A 73 -10.82 -8.98 14.77
CA THR A 73 -11.85 -8.09 15.32
C THR A 73 -12.57 -8.80 16.47
N ARG A 74 -12.77 -8.10 17.60
CA ARG A 74 -13.53 -8.63 18.74
C ARG A 74 -14.29 -7.54 19.47
N LYS A 75 -15.33 -7.93 20.22
CA LYS A 75 -16.00 -7.05 21.17
C LYS A 75 -15.22 -7.04 22.48
N VAL A 76 -15.00 -5.85 23.04
CA VAL A 76 -14.34 -5.66 24.34
C VAL A 76 -15.21 -4.80 25.23
N LEU A 77 -15.25 -5.13 26.52
CA LEU A 77 -15.78 -4.28 27.57
C LEU A 77 -14.62 -3.46 28.13
N ILE A 78 -14.79 -2.15 28.18
CA ILE A 78 -13.89 -1.22 28.85
C ILE A 78 -14.61 -0.73 30.11
N ASP A 79 -13.93 -0.83 31.26
CA ASP A 79 -14.43 -0.43 32.58
C ASP A 79 -13.99 0.99 32.97
#